data_AF-A0A537XSQ7-F1
#
_entry.id   AF-A0A537XSQ7-F1
#
_cell.length_a   1.000
_cell.length_b   1.000
_cell.length_c   1.000
_cell.angle_alpha   90.00
_cell.angle_beta   90.00
_cell.angle_gamma   90.00
#
_symmetry.space_group_name_H-M   'P 1'
#
loop_
_entity.id
_entity.type
_entity.pdbx_description
1 polymer ?
#
loop_
_entity_poly.entity_id
_entity_poly.type
_entity_poly.pdbx_seq_one_letter_code
_entity_poly.pdbx_strand_id
1 'polypeptide(L)' 'MHDIKSIRDNPGAFDAGLKRRGLAPLSSSLLAIDEGRRAAITHLERALARRNEASKEIGEA' A
#
# COMPACT_ATOMS: atom_id res chain seq x y z
N MET A 1 -5.90 -5.89 -15.66
CA MET A 1 -5.33 -5.52 -14.35
C MET A 1 -5.45 -4.00 -14.23
N HIS A 2 -6.07 -3.46 -13.19
CA HIS A 2 -6.10 -2.01 -12.96
C HIS A 2 -4.81 -1.57 -12.26
N ASP A 3 -4.25 -0.44 -12.68
CA ASP A 3 -3.14 0.18 -11.96
C ASP A 3 -3.66 0.82 -10.66
N ILE A 4 -3.13 0.36 -9.52
CA ILE A 4 -3.50 0.88 -8.19
C ILE A 4 -3.09 2.34 -8.02
N LYS A 5 -2.08 2.81 -8.74
CA LYS A 5 -1.72 4.24 -8.76
C LYS A 5 -2.85 5.07 -9.37
N SER A 6 -3.39 4.65 -10.51
CA SER A 6 -4.50 5.36 -11.15
C SER A 6 -5.76 5.41 -10.28
N ILE A 7 -6.01 4.38 -9.47
CA ILE A 7 -7.13 4.36 -8.50
C ILE A 7 -6.87 5.32 -7.33
N ARG A 8 -5.62 5.44 -6.85
CA ARG A 8 -5.24 6.44 -5.84
C ARG A 8 -5.37 7.87 -6.34
N ASP A 9 -4.89 8.11 -7.56
CA ASP A 9 -4.85 9.44 -8.15
C ASP A 9 -6.27 9.92 -8.51
N ASN A 10 -7.18 9.00 -8.89
CA ASN A 10 -8.56 9.35 -9.22
C ASN A 10 -9.58 8.24 -8.86
N PRO A 11 -9.89 8.07 -7.57
CA PRO A 11 -10.84 7.05 -7.11
C PRO A 11 -12.26 7.28 -7.64
N GLY A 12 -12.66 8.55 -7.78
CA GLY A 12 -13.98 8.92 -8.29
C GLY A 12 -14.18 8.51 -9.76
N ALA A 13 -13.16 8.67 -10.61
CA ALA A 13 -13.25 8.22 -12.00
C ALA A 13 -13.35 6.69 -12.11
N PHE A 14 -12.65 5.96 -11.23
CA PHE A 14 -12.76 4.50 -11.17
C PHE A 14 -14.18 4.07 -10.79
N ASP A 15 -14.74 4.61 -9.71
CA ASP A 15 -16.09 4.27 -9.25
C ASP A 15 -17.17 4.71 -10.26
N ALA A 16 -16.98 5.84 -10.94
CA ALA A 16 -17.87 6.24 -12.03
C ALA A 16 -17.85 5.23 -13.19
N GLY A 17 -16.67 4.69 -13.53
CA GLY A 17 -16.52 3.62 -14.51
C GLY A 17 -17.22 2.32 -14.08
N LEU A 18 -17.13 1.95 -12.80
CA LEU A 18 -17.87 0.81 -12.24
C LEU A 18 -19.37 1.02 -12.31
N LYS A 19 -19.85 2.22 -11.94
CA LYS A 19 -21.28 2.57 -11.99
C LYS A 19 -21.86 2.47 -13.40
N ARG A 20 -21.11 2.90 -14.43
CA ARG A 20 -21.54 2.74 -15.84
C ARG A 20 -21.71 1.28 -16.26
N ARG A 21 -21.06 0.36 -15.55
CA ARG A 21 -21.18 -1.10 -15.75
C ARG A 21 -22.20 -1.75 -14.82
N GLY A 22 -22.95 -0.96 -14.04
CA GLY A 22 -23.91 -1.47 -13.06
C GLY A 22 -23.28 -2.07 -11.81
N LEU A 23 -22.01 -1.77 -11.55
CA LEU A 23 -21.27 -2.27 -10.39
C LEU A 23 -21.25 -1.23 -9.25
N ALA A 24 -21.16 -1.71 -8.02
CA ALA A 24 -20.97 -0.89 -6.84
C ALA A 24 -19.58 -0.19 -6.85
N PRO A 25 -19.43 0.98 -6.20
CA PRO A 25 -18.12 1.60 -5.99
C PRO A 25 -17.23 0.69 -5.13
N LEU A 26 -15.96 0.58 -5.51
CA LEU A 26 -14.97 -0.29 -4.85
C LEU A 26 -13.67 0.43 -4.51
N SER A 27 -13.49 1.69 -4.94
CA SER A 27 -12.24 2.42 -4.71
C SER A 27 -11.86 2.47 -3.23
N SER A 28 -12.81 2.77 -2.34
CA SER A 28 -12.56 2.94 -0.90
C SER A 28 -11.99 1.68 -0.23
N SER A 29 -12.57 0.50 -0.50
CA SER A 29 -12.09 -0.74 0.09
C SER A 29 -10.73 -1.14 -0.47
N LEU A 30 -10.51 -0.94 -1.77
CA LEU A 30 -9.21 -1.17 -2.41
C LEU A 30 -8.12 -0.26 -1.83
N LEU A 31 -8.43 1.01 -1.60
CA LEU A 31 -7.50 1.97 -1.02
C LEU A 31 -7.17 1.66 0.44
N ALA A 32 -8.12 1.16 1.23
CA ALA A 32 -7.87 0.73 2.59
C ALA A 32 -6.89 -0.47 2.64
N ILE A 33 -7.04 -1.44 1.72
CA ILE A 33 -6.12 -2.58 1.61
C ILE A 33 -4.74 -2.11 1.16
N ASP A 34 -4.66 -1.21 0.17
CA ASP A 34 -3.39 -0.64 -0.30
C ASP A 34 -2.65 0.12 0.82
N GLU A 35 -3.38 0.92 1.61
CA GLU A 35 -2.80 1.64 2.76
C GLU A 35 -2.23 0.66 3.79
N GLY A 36 -3.00 -0.37 4.16
CA GLY A 36 -2.53 -1.41 5.09
C GLY A 36 -1.28 -2.13 4.58
N ARG A 37 -1.24 -2.45 3.29
CA ARG A 37 -0.06 -3.05 2.65
C ARG A 37 1.15 -2.12 2.71
N ARG A 38 0.99 -0.83 2.37
CA ARG A 38 2.09 0.15 2.41
C ARG A 38 2.63 0.32 3.82
N ALA A 39 1.76 0.43 4.82
CA ALA A 39 2.16 0.52 6.22
C ALA A 39 2.96 -0.71 6.67
N ALA A 40 2.53 -1.91 6.30
CA ALA A 40 3.22 -3.16 6.63
C ALA A 40 4.62 -3.24 6.01
N ILE A 41 4.76 -2.83 4.74
CA ILE A 41 6.06 -2.78 4.04
C ILE A 41 7.00 -1.82 4.75
N THR A 42 6.55 -0.59 5.02
CA THR A 42 7.38 0.40 5.73
C THR A 42 7.79 -0.08 7.11
N HIS A 43 6.90 -0.76 7.84
CA HIS A 43 7.25 -1.36 9.14
C HIS A 43 8.34 -2.44 9.01
N LEU A 44 8.19 -3.33 8.02
CA LEU A 44 9.17 -4.37 7.74
C LEU A 44 10.55 -3.77 7.40
N GLU A 45 10.60 -2.77 6.52
CA GLU A 45 11.84 -2.09 6.13
C GLU A 45 12.55 -1.46 7.34
N ARG A 46 11.80 -0.79 8.23
CA ARG A 46 12.35 -0.23 9.47
C ARG A 46 12.88 -1.31 10.41
N ALA A 47 12.16 -2.42 10.55
CA ALA A 47 12.59 -3.53 11.39
C ALA A 47 13.88 -4.18 10.85
N LEU A 48 13.99 -4.36 9.53
CA LEU A 48 15.19 -4.87 8.88
C LEU A 48 16.38 -3.92 9.03
N ALA A 49 16.16 -2.60 8.87
CA ALA A 49 17.19 -1.60 9.07
C ALA A 49 17.74 -1.65 10.50
N ARG A 50 16.85 -1.67 11.51
CA ARG A 50 17.24 -1.78 12.93
C ARG A 50 18.00 -3.08 13.21
N ARG A 51 17.55 -4.21 12.66
CA ARG A 51 18.24 -5.49 12.82
C ARG A 51 19.66 -5.43 12.27
N ASN A 52 19.83 -4.89 11.06
CA ASN A 52 21.14 -4.80 10.42
C ASN A 52 22.08 -3.88 11.19
N GLU A 53 21.58 -2.77 11.73
CA GLU A 53 22.38 -1.87 12.57
C GLU A 53 22.84 -2.56 13.85
N ALA A 54 21.92 -3.22 14.57
CA ALA A 54 22.26 -3.99 15.77
C ALA A 54 23.28 -5.11 15.49
N SER A 55 23.22 -5.76 14.31
CA SER A 55 24.23 -6.76 13.92
C SER A 55 25.62 -6.16 13.71
N LYS A 56 25.72 -4.91 13.23
CA LYS A 56 27.01 -4.21 13.10
C LYS A 56 27.57 -3.83 14.46
N GLU A 57 26.75 -3.23 15.33
CA GLU A 57 27.15 -2.86 16.70
C GLU A 57 27.73 -4.05 17.47
N ILE A 58 27.14 -5.24 17.33
CA ILE A 58 27.64 -6.47 17.96
C ILE A 58 28.98 -6.91 17.35
N GLY A 59 29.16 -6.78 16.03
CA GLY A 59 30.40 -7.17 15.36
C GLY A 59 31.56 -6.20 15.59
N GLU A 60 31.29 -4.99 16.05
CA GLU A 60 32.28 -3.97 16.41
C GLU A 60 32.74 -4.05 17.88
N ALA A 61 32.06 -4.83 18.72
CA ALA A 61 32.39 -5.07 20.13
C ALA A 61 33.27 -6.32 20.33
#